data_AF-A0A965DKP3-F1
#
_entry.id   AF-A0A965DKP3-F1
#
_cell.length_a   1.000
_cell.length_b   1.000
_cell.length_c   1.000
_cell.angle_alpha   90.00
_cell.angle_beta   90.00
_cell.angle_gamma   90.00
#
_symmetry.space_group_name_H-M   'P 1'
#
loop_
_entity.id
_entity.type
_entity.pdbx_description
1 polymer ?
#
loop_
_entity_poly.entity_id
_entity_poly.type
_entity_poly.pdbx_seq_one_letter_code
_entity_poly.pdbx_strand_id
1 'polypeptide(L)' 'GYNRAGRLMDQLEAAGIVGPSKGSKVREVLFKTEYELDQFLKSME' A
#
# COMPACT_ATOMS: atom_id res chain seq x y z
N GLY A 1 -3.95 -16.70 -5.29
CA GLY A 1 -5.02 -17.01 -4.33
C GLY A 1 -5.00 -16.05 -3.14
N TYR A 2 -6.06 -16.04 -2.34
CA TYR A 2 -6.31 -15.10 -1.24
C TYR A 2 -5.09 -14.89 -0.31
N ASN A 3 -4.42 -15.98 0.09
CA ASN A 3 -3.24 -15.92 0.98
C ASN A 3 -2.07 -15.12 0.40
N ARG A 4 -1.89 -15.11 -0.92
CA ARG A 4 -0.84 -14.31 -1.58
C ARG A 4 -1.22 -12.83 -1.59
N ALA A 5 -2.49 -12.53 -1.86
CA ALA A 5 -2.98 -11.15 -1.86
C ALA A 5 -2.88 -10.52 -0.47
N GLY A 6 -3.18 -11.28 0.59
CA GLY A 6 -2.97 -10.83 1.98
C GLY A 6 -1.52 -10.42 2.25
N ARG A 7 -0.55 -11.29 1.92
CA ARG A 7 0.87 -10.98 2.09
C ARG A 7 1.32 -9.74 1.30
N LEU A 8 0.80 -9.56 0.09
CA LEU A 8 1.10 -8.36 -0.70
C LEU A 8 0.54 -7.10 -0.04
N MET A 9 -0.69 -7.14 0.48
CA MET A 9 -1.27 -6.02 1.20
C MET A 9 -0.48 -5.66 2.46
N ASP A 10 -0.03 -6.67 3.22
CA ASP A 10 0.79 -6.46 4.42
C ASP A 10 2.14 -5.78 4.06
N GLN A 11 2.77 -6.18 2.96
CA GLN A 11 4.00 -5.55 2.47
C GLN A 11 3.75 -4.10 2.04
N LEU A 12 2.63 -3.83 1.36
CA LEU A 12 2.26 -2.47 0.95
C LEU A 12 1.96 -1.57 2.16
N GLU A 13 1.36 -2.10 3.23
CA GLU A 13 1.15 -1.37 4.48
C GLU A 13 2.48 -1.06 5.16
N ALA A 14 3.36 -2.06 5.28
CA ALA A 14 4.69 -1.87 5.86
C ALA A 14 5.56 -0.87 5.07
N ALA A 15 5.36 -0.78 3.75
CA ALA A 15 6.02 0.19 2.89
C ALA A 15 5.36 1.59 2.92
N GLY A 16 4.27 1.78 3.66
CA GLY A 16 3.54 3.06 3.73
C GLY A 16 2.77 3.41 2.45
N ILE A 17 2.45 2.43 1.60
CA ILE A 17 1.72 2.61 0.33
C ILE A 17 0.20 2.53 0.53
N VAL A 18 -0.23 1.71 1.50
CA VAL A 18 -1.63 1.62 1.93
C VAL A 18 -1.76 1.90 3.42
N GLY A 19 -2.92 2.39 3.84
CA GLY A 19 -3.25 2.62 5.24
C GLY A 19 -3.46 1.33 6.04
N PRO A 20 -3.55 1.44 7.37
CA PRO A 20 -3.63 0.28 8.26
C PRO A 20 -4.88 -0.56 8.01
N SER A 21 -4.78 -1.86 8.31
CA SER A 21 -5.94 -2.75 8.29
C SER A 21 -7.03 -2.28 9.27
N LYS A 22 -8.26 -2.13 8.76
CA LYS A 22 -9.45 -1.76 9.56
C LYS A 22 -10.48 -2.89 9.55
N GLY A 23 -10.03 -4.11 9.85
CA GLY A 23 -10.86 -5.31 9.91
C GLY A 23 -11.32 -5.77 8.53
N SER A 24 -12.63 -5.84 8.31
CA SER A 24 -13.23 -6.26 7.03
C SER A 24 -13.27 -5.16 5.97
N LYS A 25 -12.95 -3.91 6.33
CA LYS A 25 -12.93 -2.81 5.38
C LYS A 25 -11.67 -2.88 4.50
N VAL A 26 -11.82 -2.42 3.26
CA VAL A 26 -10.69 -2.24 2.35
C VAL A 26 -9.68 -1.25 2.95
N ARG A 27 -8.40 -1.53 2.72
CA ARG A 27 -7.33 -0.60 3.10
C ARG A 27 -7.39 0.64 2.22
N GLU A 28 -7.06 1.77 2.82
CA GLU A 28 -6.99 3.05 2.11
C GLU A 28 -5.75 3.08 1.23
N VAL A 29 -5.89 3.52 -0.02
CA VAL A 29 -4.75 3.75 -0.92
C VAL A 29 -4.26 5.18 -0.69
N LEU A 30 -3.00 5.34 -0.27
CA LEU A 30 -2.47 6.64 0.14
C LEU A 30 -2.03 7.50 -1.04
N PHE A 31 -1.68 6.88 -2.17
CA PHE A 31 -1.25 7.54 -3.40
C PHE A 31 -2.29 7.30 -4.50
N LYS A 32 -2.94 8.37 -4.97
CA LYS A 32 -4.07 8.27 -5.90
C LYS A 32 -3.65 8.31 -7.36
N THR A 33 -2.41 8.72 -7.60
CA THR A 33 -1.83 8.79 -8.95
C THR A 33 -0.45 8.12 -8.98
N GLU A 34 -0.06 7.65 -10.16
CA GLU A 34 1.28 7.09 -10.37
C GLU A 34 2.37 8.14 -10.12
N TYR A 35 2.11 9.41 -10.45
CA TYR A 35 3.05 10.51 -10.20
C TYR A 35 3.33 10.70 -8.70
N GLU A 36 2.28 10.70 -7.85
CA GLU A 36 2.46 10.80 -6.41
C GLU A 36 3.27 9.63 -5.84
N LEU A 37 2.99 8.41 -6.31
CA LEU A 37 3.73 7.21 -5.90
C LEU A 37 5.19 7.26 -6.36
N ASP A 38 5.44 7.68 -7.59
CA ASP A 38 6.80 7.82 -8.15
C ASP A 38 7.63 8.84 -7.38
N GLN A 39 7.05 10.00 -7.01
CA GLN A 39 7.72 10.99 -6.17
C GLN A 39 8.09 10.41 -4.79
N PHE A 40 7.19 9.64 -4.17
CA PHE A 40 7.47 8.96 -2.91
C PHE A 40 8.61 7.94 -3.05
N LEU A 41 8.56 7.06 -4.06
CA LEU A 41 9.60 6.06 -4.28
C LEU A 41 10.97 6.68 -4.56
N LYS A 42 11.03 7.77 -5.35
CA LYS A 42 12.26 8.54 -5.60
C LYS A 42 12.86 9.19 -4.35
N SER A 43 12.03 9.48 -3.35
CA SER A 43 12.51 9.99 -2.05
C SER A 43 13.05 8.90 -1.13
N MET A 44 12.88 7.62 -1.48
CA MET A 44 13.40 6.46 -0.74
C MET A 44 14.73 5.94 -1.30
N GLU A 45 15.17 6.46 -2.47
CA GLU A 45 16.51 6.24 -3.04
C GLU A 45 17.57 7.11 -2.34
#